data_AF-A0A969G659-F1
#
_entry.id   AF-A0A969G659-F1
#
_cell.length_a   1.000
_cell.length_b   1.000
_cell.length_c   1.000
_cell.angle_alpha   90.00
_cell.angle_beta   90.00
_cell.angle_gamma   90.00
#
_symmetry.space_group_name_H-M   'P 1'
#
loop_
_entity.id
_entity.type
_entity.pdbx_description
1 polymer ?
#
loop_
_entity_poly.entity_id
_entity_poly.type
_entity_poly.pdbx_seq_one_letter_code
_entity_poly.pdbx_strand_id
1 'polypeptide(L)'
;QRLYRNESPFFRNESPFSEQAIATVKDIMIVEQTPDYTIRAKTGWADAEDGGIGWYVGYLERDEKVYFFATNLDIRKPEDLAARIKITRRCLRNLGLL
;
A
#
# COMPACT_ATOMS: atom_id res chain seq x y z
N GLN A 1 -0.29 -16.19 -25.40
CA GLN A 1 0.44 -16.22 -24.11
C GLN A 1 0.42 -14.80 -23.53
N ARG A 2 -0.46 -14.53 -22.57
CA ARG A 2 -0.58 -13.21 -21.93
C ARG A 2 0.40 -13.19 -20.77
N LEU A 3 1.55 -12.53 -20.95
CA LEU A 3 2.50 -12.32 -19.87
C LEU A 3 1.78 -11.53 -18.77
N TYR A 4 1.58 -12.14 -17.59
CA TYR A 4 1.20 -11.42 -16.39
C TYR A 4 2.38 -10.50 -16.03
N ARG A 5 2.31 -9.24 -16.49
CA ARG A 5 3.26 -8.20 -16.10
C ARG A 5 2.90 -7.80 -14.67
N ASN A 6 3.80 -8.07 -13.72
CA ASN A 6 3.61 -7.91 -12.27
C ASN A 6 3.59 -6.43 -11.81
N GLU A 7 2.99 -5.52 -12.58
CA GLU A 7 3.03 -4.07 -12.31
C GLU A 7 1.64 -3.46 -12.38
N SER A 8 1.29 -2.61 -11.40
CA SER A 8 -0.02 -1.97 -11.31
C SER A 8 -0.24 -0.94 -12.42
N PRO A 9 -1.38 -0.97 -13.16
CA PRO A 9 -1.70 0.06 -14.17
C PRO A 9 -1.74 1.48 -13.59
N PHE A 10 -2.18 1.63 -12.33
CA PHE A 10 -2.13 2.90 -11.61
C PHE A 10 -0.69 3.37 -11.38
N PHE A 11 0.21 2.44 -11.08
CA PHE A 11 1.63 2.77 -10.91
C PHE A 11 2.27 3.23 -12.22
N ARG A 12 1.97 2.60 -13.36
CA ARG A 12 2.56 2.93 -14.67
C ARG A 12 1.90 4.10 -15.40
N ASN A 13 0.91 4.77 -14.79
CA ASN A 13 0.06 5.77 -15.45
C ASN A 13 -0.70 5.23 -16.67
N GLU A 14 -1.04 3.93 -16.69
CA GLU A 14 -1.76 3.26 -17.79
C GLU A 14 -3.29 3.24 -17.55
N SER A 15 -3.79 4.18 -16.75
CA SER A 15 -5.19 4.31 -16.38
C SER A 15 -5.93 5.29 -17.31
N PRO A 16 -7.26 5.20 -17.50
CA PRO A 16 -8.03 6.17 -18.31
C PRO A 16 -8.14 7.59 -17.70
N PHE A 17 -7.32 7.92 -16.70
CA PHE A 17 -7.33 9.23 -16.04
C PHE A 17 -6.15 10.07 -16.53
N SER A 18 -6.26 11.40 -16.42
CA SER A 18 -5.15 12.29 -16.79
C SER A 18 -3.91 12.05 -15.94
N GLU A 19 -2.73 12.29 -16.52
CA GLU A 19 -1.47 12.19 -15.79
C GLU A 19 -1.45 13.09 -14.55
N GLN A 20 -2.03 14.30 -14.66
CA GLN A 20 -2.17 15.23 -13.55
C GLN A 20 -3.02 14.64 -12.42
N ALA A 21 -4.14 13.97 -12.74
CA ALA A 21 -4.98 13.35 -11.72
C ALA A 21 -4.23 12.21 -11.02
N ILE A 22 -3.54 11.35 -11.79
CA ILE A 22 -2.74 10.26 -11.22
C ILE A 22 -1.60 10.80 -10.34
N ALA A 23 -0.90 11.85 -10.78
CA ALA A 23 0.15 12.50 -10.01
C ALA A 23 -0.39 13.02 -8.67
N THR A 24 -1.51 13.73 -8.69
CA THR A 24 -2.18 14.21 -7.47
C THR A 24 -2.54 13.05 -6.54
N VAL A 25 -3.10 11.96 -7.06
CA VAL A 25 -3.45 10.79 -6.22
C VAL A 25 -2.20 10.14 -5.63
N LYS A 26 -1.12 10.00 -6.40
CA LYS A 26 0.14 9.44 -5.90
C LYS A 26 0.78 10.32 -4.83
N ASP A 27 0.66 11.64 -4.95
CA ASP A 27 1.18 12.60 -3.98
C ASP A 27 0.45 12.49 -2.64
N ILE A 28 -0.89 12.52 -2.65
CA ILE A 28 -1.70 12.36 -1.41
C ILE A 28 -1.55 11.00 -0.74
N MET A 29 -1.08 9.98 -1.49
CA MET A 29 -0.85 8.64 -0.95
C MET A 29 0.46 8.54 -0.17
N ILE A 30 1.36 9.52 -0.21
CA ILE A 30 2.62 9.50 0.53
C ILE A 30 2.31 9.49 2.03
N VAL A 31 2.60 8.38 2.69
CA VAL A 31 2.43 8.21 4.15
C VAL A 31 3.75 8.29 4.90
N GLU A 32 4.87 8.12 4.20
CA GLU A 32 6.22 8.24 4.75
C GLU A 32 7.20 8.52 3.61
N GLN A 33 8.07 9.50 3.79
CA GLN A 33 9.13 9.83 2.85
C GLN A 33 10.42 10.11 3.60
N THR A 34 11.49 9.45 3.19
CA THR A 34 12.85 9.62 3.68
C THR A 34 13.79 9.82 2.49
N PRO A 35 15.08 10.17 2.70
CA PRO A 35 16.06 10.18 1.63
C PRO A 35 16.23 8.81 0.94
N ASP A 36 15.99 7.72 1.65
CA ASP A 36 16.27 6.36 1.18
C ASP A 36 15.05 5.70 0.52
N TYR A 37 13.84 6.08 0.92
CA TYR A 37 12.62 5.45 0.43
C TYR A 37 11.36 6.32 0.55
N THR A 38 10.34 5.99 -0.23
CA THR A 38 8.99 6.55 -0.11
C THR A 38 7.94 5.44 -0.01
N ILE A 39 7.03 5.54 0.96
CA ILE A 39 5.86 4.65 1.07
C ILE A 39 4.63 5.42 0.62
N ARG A 40 3.92 4.87 -0.37
CA ARG A 40 2.59 5.33 -0.77
C ARG A 40 1.55 4.28 -0.46
N ALA A 41 0.54 4.63 0.34
CA ALA A 41 -0.41 3.65 0.81
C ALA A 41 -1.74 4.24 1.27
N LYS A 42 -2.74 3.37 1.35
CA LYS A 42 -4.04 3.69 1.92
C LYS A 42 -4.49 2.62 2.91
N THR A 43 -5.01 3.05 4.04
CA THR A 43 -5.72 2.19 4.99
C THR A 43 -7.20 2.08 4.64
N GLY A 44 -7.84 0.99 5.04
CA GLY A 44 -9.30 0.96 5.11
C GLY A 44 -9.82 -0.15 5.99
N TRP A 45 -11.09 -0.04 6.33
CA TRP A 45 -11.78 -0.94 7.24
C TRP A 45 -13.23 -1.04 6.78
N ALA A 46 -13.66 -2.25 6.47
CA ALA A 46 -15.06 -2.58 6.25
C ALA A 46 -15.58 -3.13 7.58
N ASP A 47 -16.27 -2.29 8.33
CA ASP A 47 -16.87 -2.65 9.61
C ASP A 47 -18.15 -3.48 9.40
N ALA A 48 -18.37 -4.45 10.27
CA ALA A 48 -19.53 -5.34 10.24
C ALA A 48 -19.84 -5.88 11.64
N GLU A 49 -21.10 -6.26 11.89
CA GLU A 49 -21.59 -6.69 13.22
C GLU A 49 -20.74 -7.83 13.84
N ASP A 50 -20.26 -8.78 13.03
CA ASP A 50 -19.48 -9.95 13.47
C ASP A 50 -17.95 -9.77 13.33
N GLY A 51 -17.48 -8.53 13.21
CA GLY A 51 -16.08 -8.19 12.97
C GLY A 51 -15.83 -7.76 11.53
N GLY A 52 -14.87 -6.86 11.37
CA GLY A 52 -14.60 -6.20 10.09
C GLY A 52 -13.32 -6.66 9.42
N ILE A 53 -13.16 -6.32 8.14
CA ILE A 53 -11.93 -6.54 7.39
C ILE A 53 -11.15 -5.25 7.28
N GLY A 54 -9.91 -5.27 7.76
CA GLY A 54 -9.00 -4.14 7.73
C GLY A 54 -7.88 -4.35 6.72
N TRP A 55 -7.60 -3.34 5.90
CA TRP A 55 -6.50 -3.38 4.93
C TRP A 55 -5.52 -2.22 5.04
N TYR A 56 -4.30 -2.49 4.56
CA TYR A 56 -3.27 -1.51 4.27
C TYR A 56 -2.59 -1.94 2.96
N VAL A 57 -2.81 -1.14 1.92
CA VAL A 57 -2.40 -1.47 0.54
C VAL A 57 -1.60 -0.31 -0.03
N GLY A 58 -0.52 -0.62 -0.73
CA GLY A 58 0.39 0.39 -1.23
C GLY A 58 1.62 -0.19 -1.89
N TYR A 59 2.63 0.66 -2.03
CA TYR A 59 3.95 0.29 -2.51
C TYR A 59 5.04 1.11 -1.84
N LEU A 60 6.23 0.51 -1.74
CA LEU A 60 7.47 1.12 -1.30
C LEU A 60 8.36 1.34 -2.53
N GLU A 61 8.87 2.54 -2.69
CA GLU A 61 9.91 2.87 -3.67
C GLU A 61 11.25 3.02 -2.95
N ARG A 62 12.26 2.27 -3.38
CA ARG A 62 13.63 2.29 -2.84
C ARG A 62 14.63 1.81 -3.90
N ASP A 63 15.75 2.52 -4.07
CA ASP A 63 16.85 2.12 -4.97
C ASP A 63 16.37 1.74 -6.39
N GLU A 64 15.53 2.59 -7.00
CA GLU A 64 14.87 2.37 -8.31
C GLU A 64 13.94 1.13 -8.39
N LYS A 65 13.71 0.46 -7.27
CA LYS A 65 12.82 -0.70 -7.16
C LYS A 65 11.52 -0.32 -6.48
N VAL A 66 10.49 -1.08 -6.84
CA VAL A 66 9.13 -0.89 -6.34
C VAL A 66 8.65 -2.21 -5.74
N TYR A 67 8.19 -2.13 -4.49
CA TYR A 67 7.69 -3.28 -3.73
C TYR A 67 6.22 -3.05 -3.38
N PHE A 68 5.33 -3.72 -4.11
CA PHE A 68 3.90 -3.68 -3.83
C PHE A 68 3.56 -4.54 -2.61
N PHE A 69 2.62 -4.07 -1.79
CA PHE A 69 2.10 -4.82 -0.67
C PHE A 69 0.59 -4.67 -0.54
N ALA A 70 -0.04 -5.71 -0.02
CA ALA A 70 -1.44 -5.70 0.39
C ALA A 70 -1.57 -6.53 1.66
N THR A 71 -1.80 -5.86 2.78
CA THR A 71 -2.09 -6.51 4.06
C THR A 71 -3.59 -6.46 4.31
N ASN A 72 -4.16 -7.61 4.66
CA ASN A 72 -5.56 -7.80 5.00
C ASN A 72 -5.62 -8.56 6.33
N LEU A 73 -6.45 -8.09 7.27
CA LEU A 73 -6.58 -8.64 8.62
C LEU A 73 -8.05 -8.62 9.05
N ASP A 74 -8.45 -9.64 9.79
CA ASP A 74 -9.67 -9.59 10.61
C ASP A 74 -9.48 -8.55 11.73
N ILE A 75 -10.48 -7.69 11.92
CA ILE A 75 -10.55 -6.66 12.95
C ILE A 75 -11.68 -7.04 13.89
N ARG A 76 -11.33 -7.51 15.09
CA ARG A 76 -12.31 -7.93 16.11
C ARG A 76 -12.59 -6.84 17.13
N LYS A 77 -11.65 -5.90 17.27
CA LYS A 77 -11.77 -4.73 18.14
C LYS A 77 -10.97 -3.55 17.55
N PRO A 78 -11.29 -2.30 17.92
CA PRO A 78 -10.62 -1.12 17.38
C PRO A 78 -9.09 -1.13 17.53
N GLU A 79 -8.55 -1.78 18.57
CA GLU A 79 -7.11 -1.85 18.81
C GLU A 79 -6.36 -2.66 17.73
N ASP A 80 -7.06 -3.57 17.03
CA ASP A 80 -6.49 -4.39 15.95
C ASP A 80 -6.19 -3.54 14.70
N LEU A 81 -6.82 -2.37 14.56
CA LEU A 81 -6.65 -1.48 13.40
C LEU A 81 -5.20 -1.03 13.21
N ALA A 82 -4.44 -0.87 14.30
CA ALA A 82 -3.04 -0.51 14.24
C ALA A 82 -2.15 -1.65 13.71
N ALA A 83 -2.60 -2.91 13.84
CA ALA A 83 -1.84 -4.08 13.42
C ALA A 83 -1.61 -4.09 11.90
N ARG A 84 -2.54 -3.55 11.10
CA ARG A 84 -2.42 -3.46 9.64
C ARG A 84 -1.09 -2.82 9.23
N ILE A 85 -0.79 -1.64 9.78
CA ILE A 85 0.45 -0.91 9.46
C ILE A 85 1.66 -1.58 10.13
N LYS A 86 1.53 -1.97 11.41
CA LYS A 86 2.64 -2.56 12.18
C LYS A 86 3.18 -3.85 11.55
N ILE A 87 2.29 -4.74 11.11
CA ILE A 87 2.65 -6.01 10.50
C ILE A 87 3.31 -5.76 9.14
N THR A 88 2.72 -4.93 8.28
CA THR A 88 3.34 -4.59 6.99
C THR A 88 4.75 -4.03 7.17
N ARG A 89 4.93 -3.05 8.07
CA ARG A 89 6.25 -2.46 8.34
C ARG A 89 7.23 -3.50 8.90
N ARG A 90 6.77 -4.43 9.73
CA ARG A 90 7.61 -5.53 10.25
C ARG A 90 8.05 -6.46 9.13
N CYS A 91 7.15 -6.83 8.22
CA CYS A 91 7.49 -7.64 7.05
C CYS A 91 8.50 -6.93 6.15
N LEU A 92 8.29 -5.63 5.85
CA LEU A 92 9.23 -4.86 5.03
C LEU A 92 10.62 -4.73 5.68
N ARG A 93 10.71 -4.53 7.00
CA ARG A 93 11.99 -4.58 7.74
C ARG A 93 12.65 -5.96 7.69
N ASN A 94 11.88 -7.03 7.88
CA ASN A 94 12.40 -8.39 7.81
C ASN A 94 12.96 -8.74 6.42
N LEU A 95 12.43 -8.09 5.38
CA LEU A 95 12.95 -8.18 4.01
C LEU A 95 14.13 -7.23 3.73
N GLY A 96 14.56 -6.43 4.71
CA GLY A 96 15.65 -5.46 4.56
C GLY A 96 15.28 -4.22 3.74
N LEU A 97 13.99 -3.91 3.59
CA LEU A 97 13.50 -2.83 2.73
C LEU A 97 13.28 -1.51 3.46
N LEU A 98 13.00 -1.56 4.77
CA LEU A 98 12.90 -0.41 5.67
C LEU A 98 14.03 -0.45 6.69
#